data_AF-A0A961Z7U0-F1
#
_entry.id   AF-A0A961Z7U0-F1
#
_cell.length_a   1.000
_cell.length_b   1.000
_cell.length_c   1.000
_cell.angle_alpha   90.00
_cell.angle_beta   90.00
_cell.angle_gamma   90.00
#
_symmetry.space_group_name_H-M   'P 1'
#
loop_
_entity.id
_entity.type
_entity.pdbx_description
1 polymer ?
#
loop_
_entity_poly.entity_id
_entity_poly.type
_entity_poly.pdbx_seq_one_letter_code
_entity_poly.pdbx_strand_id
1 'polypeptide(L)'
;RMGAASVLVARRRALAPRQLFLRAAELYAERFSGADGRILATFDIVTLTAWAPDAGQPKPLAPGSARVRLADALGTIENPTDLDDKGG
;
A
#
# COMPACT_ATOMS: atom_id res chain seq x y z
N ARG A 1 -11.50 8.42 -0.11
CA ARG A 1 -12.38 7.29 -0.49
C ARG A 1 -11.54 6.32 -1.32
N MET A 2 -11.21 5.14 -0.79
CA MET A 2 -10.09 4.31 -1.30
C MET A 2 -10.43 3.55 -2.60
N GLY A 3 -9.45 3.49 -3.51
CA GLY A 3 -9.52 2.96 -4.88
C GLY A 3 -9.29 1.46 -5.05
N ALA A 4 -9.68 0.62 -4.09
CA ALA A 4 -9.51 -0.84 -4.20
C ALA A 4 -10.73 -1.57 -4.83
N ALA A 5 -11.86 -0.89 -4.98
CA ALA A 5 -13.11 -1.55 -5.37
C ALA A 5 -13.30 -1.78 -6.88
N SER A 6 -12.52 -1.11 -7.74
CA SER A 6 -12.85 -0.99 -9.18
C SER A 6 -12.39 -2.17 -10.04
N VAL A 7 -11.23 -2.77 -9.73
CA VAL A 7 -10.54 -3.69 -10.65
C VAL A 7 -11.30 -5.01 -10.88
N LEU A 8 -12.10 -5.45 -9.91
CA LEU A 8 -12.83 -6.71 -10.00
C LEU A 8 -14.24 -6.58 -10.60
N VAL A 9 -14.74 -5.37 -10.85
CA VAL A 9 -16.10 -5.16 -11.39
C VAL A 9 -16.25 -5.73 -12.80
N ALA A 10 -15.19 -5.65 -13.61
CA ALA A 10 -15.18 -6.18 -14.97
C ALA A 10 -14.76 -7.67 -15.06
N ARG A 11 -14.53 -8.36 -13.93
CA ARG A 11 -14.10 -9.76 -13.92
C ARG A 11 -15.19 -10.66 -14.48
N ARG A 12 -14.84 -11.49 -15.46
CA ARG A 12 -15.69 -12.60 -15.91
C ARG A 12 -15.88 -13.62 -14.77
N ARG A 13 -17.14 -13.91 -14.42
CA ARG A 13 -17.50 -14.83 -13.31
C ARG A 13 -17.44 -16.31 -13.66
N ALA A 14 -17.33 -16.65 -14.94
CA ALA A 14 -17.26 -18.02 -15.44
C ALA A 14 -15.83 -18.43 -15.82
N LEU A 15 -15.52 -19.72 -15.70
CA LEU A 15 -14.26 -20.29 -16.16
C LEU A 15 -14.08 -20.07 -17.67
N ALA A 16 -12.83 -19.84 -18.09
CA ALA A 16 -12.53 -19.68 -19.50
C ALA A 16 -12.57 -21.04 -20.23
N PRO A 17 -13.16 -21.11 -21.43
CA PRO A 17 -13.16 -22.33 -22.23
C PRO A 17 -11.76 -22.65 -22.76
N ARG A 18 -11.41 -23.92 -22.92
CA ARG A 18 -10.09 -24.37 -23.42
C ARG A 18 -9.66 -23.68 -24.72
N GLN A 19 -10.60 -23.50 -25.65
CA GLN A 19 -10.41 -22.82 -26.94
C GLN A 19 -9.82 -21.41 -26.78
N LEU A 20 -10.20 -20.68 -25.71
CA LEU A 20 -9.72 -19.33 -25.46
C LEU A 20 -8.20 -19.30 -25.25
N PHE A 21 -7.67 -20.24 -24.46
CA PHE A 21 -6.25 -20.29 -24.16
C PHE A 21 -5.41 -20.67 -25.39
N LEU A 22 -5.90 -21.60 -26.21
CA LEU A 22 -5.22 -21.97 -27.46
C LEU A 22 -5.15 -20.78 -28.42
N ARG A 23 -6.28 -20.10 -28.64
CA ARG A 23 -6.31 -18.93 -29.54
C ARG A 23 -5.48 -17.77 -29.00
N ALA A 24 -5.47 -17.56 -27.69
CA ALA A 24 -4.63 -16.55 -27.06
C ALA A 24 -3.13 -16.87 -27.25
N ALA A 25 -2.72 -18.14 -27.08
CA ALA A 25 -1.34 -18.55 -27.29
C ALA A 25 -0.87 -18.37 -28.74
N GLU A 26 -1.71 -18.73 -29.73
CA GLU A 26 -1.43 -18.49 -31.16
C GLU A 26 -1.19 -17.00 -31.44
N LEU A 27 -2.15 -16.15 -31.04
CA LEU A 27 -2.06 -14.70 -31.25
C LEU A 27 -0.86 -14.08 -30.53
N TYR A 28 -0.49 -14.62 -29.37
CA TYR A 28 0.64 -14.13 -28.60
C TYR A 28 1.97 -14.55 -29.23
N ALA A 29 2.07 -15.78 -29.74
CA ALA A 29 3.23 -16.23 -30.51
C ALA A 29 3.39 -15.41 -31.80
N GLU A 30 2.32 -15.22 -32.58
CA GLU A 30 2.35 -14.42 -33.82
C GLU A 30 2.87 -12.99 -33.61
N ARG A 31 2.58 -12.38 -32.46
CA ARG A 31 2.86 -10.96 -32.19
C ARG A 31 4.11 -10.72 -31.37
N PHE A 32 4.55 -11.70 -30.57
CA PHE A 32 5.57 -11.51 -29.54
C PHE A 32 6.62 -12.63 -29.49
N SER A 33 6.71 -13.50 -30.51
CA SER A 33 7.79 -14.48 -30.62
C SER A 33 9.13 -13.81 -30.96
N GLY A 34 10.16 -14.11 -30.17
CA GLY A 34 11.56 -13.86 -30.51
C GLY A 34 12.07 -14.82 -31.60
N ALA A 35 13.28 -14.55 -32.10
CA ALA A 35 13.90 -15.31 -33.19
C ALA A 35 14.11 -16.81 -32.89
N ASP A 36 14.03 -17.22 -31.63
CA ASP A 36 14.16 -18.59 -31.14
C ASP A 36 12.81 -19.26 -30.80
N GLY A 37 11.68 -18.62 -31.12
CA GLY A 37 10.34 -19.13 -30.81
C GLY A 37 9.93 -18.93 -29.36
N ARG A 38 10.72 -18.23 -28.54
CA ARG A 38 10.33 -17.85 -27.18
C ARG A 38 9.44 -16.62 -27.19
N ILE A 39 8.54 -16.57 -26.23
CA ILE A 39 7.62 -15.46 -26.05
C ILE A 39 8.20 -14.52 -24.99
N LEU A 40 8.44 -13.26 -25.36
CA LEU A 40 8.91 -12.22 -24.43
C LEU A 40 7.70 -11.57 -23.73
N ALA A 41 7.66 -11.64 -22.40
CA ALA A 41 6.62 -11.02 -21.60
C ALA A 41 7.20 -10.07 -20.56
N THR A 42 6.69 -8.83 -20.54
CA THR A 42 7.02 -7.80 -19.54
C THR A 42 5.85 -7.68 -18.56
N PHE A 43 6.15 -7.73 -17.26
CA PHE A 43 5.15 -7.61 -16.20
C PHE A 43 5.56 -6.53 -15.21
N ASP A 44 4.60 -5.70 -14.82
CA ASP A 44 4.74 -4.76 -13.72
C ASP A 44 4.15 -5.39 -12.44
N ILE A 45 4.95 -5.48 -11.39
CA ILE A 45 4.53 -5.99 -10.08
C ILE A 45 4.27 -4.81 -9.16
N VAL A 46 3.02 -4.61 -8.77
CA VAL A 46 2.63 -3.59 -7.78
C VAL A 46 2.44 -4.27 -6.42
N THR A 47 3.26 -3.88 -5.45
CA THR A 47 3.19 -4.39 -4.07
C THR A 47 2.61 -3.31 -3.14
N LEU A 48 1.63 -3.68 -2.32
CA LEU A 48 1.07 -2.81 -1.28
C LEU A 48 1.25 -3.47 0.09
N THR A 49 1.98 -2.81 0.97
CA THR A 49 2.10 -3.19 2.38
C THR A 49 1.29 -2.23 3.22
N ALA A 50 0.40 -2.75 4.06
CA ALA A 50 -0.41 -1.95 4.96
C ALA A 50 -0.40 -2.57 6.36
N TRP A 51 -0.51 -1.72 7.38
CA TRP A 51 -0.65 -2.11 8.78
C TRP A 51 -2.03 -1.68 9.28
N ALA A 52 -2.73 -2.60 9.94
CA ALA A 52 -3.95 -2.27 10.68
C ALA A 52 -3.58 -1.96 12.15
N PRO A 53 -4.24 -0.98 12.79
CA PRO A 53 -4.07 -0.75 14.21
C PRO A 53 -4.49 -2.00 15.00
N ASP A 54 -3.68 -2.42 15.95
CA ASP A 54 -4.02 -3.51 16.86
C ASP A 54 -4.99 -3.03 17.96
N ALA A 55 -5.81 -3.94 18.50
CA ALA A 55 -6.74 -3.61 19.58
C ALA A 55 -6.02 -3.16 20.86
N GLY A 56 -4.79 -3.62 21.08
CA GLY A 56 -3.92 -3.21 22.18
C GLY A 56 -3.20 -1.88 21.96
N GLN A 57 -3.42 -1.20 20.83
CA GLN A 57 -2.78 0.09 20.58
C GLN A 57 -3.16 1.12 21.66
N PRO A 58 -2.17 1.75 22.33
CA PRO A 58 -2.45 2.80 23.30
C PRO A 58 -3.22 3.95 22.66
N LYS A 59 -4.34 4.34 23.27
CA LYS A 59 -5.06 5.55 22.87
C LYS A 59 -4.30 6.77 23.38
N PRO A 60 -4.02 7.76 22.53
CA PRO A 60 -3.41 9.00 22.99
C PRO A 60 -4.35 9.67 24.00
N LEU A 61 -3.76 10.21 25.08
CA LEU A 61 -4.48 10.99 26.05
C LEU A 61 -4.85 12.36 25.47
N ALA A 62 -5.77 13.08 26.13
CA ALA A 62 -6.11 14.44 25.75
C ALA A 62 -4.84 15.34 25.77
N PRO A 63 -4.68 16.26 24.80
CA PRO A 63 -3.58 17.23 24.82
C PRO A 63 -3.51 17.96 26.17
N GLY A 64 -2.31 18.13 26.73
CA GLY A 64 -2.09 18.78 28.02
C GLY A 64 -2.33 17.92 29.27
N SER A 65 -2.71 16.64 29.13
CA SER A 65 -2.95 15.74 30.28
C SER A 65 -1.73 14.92 30.72
N ALA A 66 -0.54 15.22 30.20
CA ALA A 66 0.69 14.54 30.56
C ALA A 66 1.03 14.76 32.05
N ARG A 67 1.16 13.67 32.80
CA ARG A 67 1.55 13.72 34.23
C ARG A 67 3.07 13.67 34.45
N VAL A 68 3.80 13.18 33.45
CA VAL A 68 5.26 12.99 33.46
C VAL A 68 5.81 13.62 32.19
N ARG A 69 6.93 14.33 32.30
CA ARG A 69 7.60 14.93 31.15
C ARG A 69 8.39 13.87 30.39
N LEU A 70 8.33 13.93 29.06
CA LEU A 70 9.06 13.00 28.21
C LEU A 70 10.58 13.16 28.35
N ALA A 71 11.04 14.39 28.54
CA ALA A 71 12.43 14.75 28.80
C ALA A 71 13.03 14.01 30.01
N ASP A 72 12.27 13.91 31.10
CA ASP A 72 12.68 13.18 32.31
C ASP A 72 12.83 11.68 32.04
N ALA A 73 11.92 11.10 31.25
CA ALA A 73 11.96 9.68 30.89
C ALA A 73 13.10 9.33 29.91
N LEU A 74 13.47 10.27 29.03
CA LEU A 74 14.52 10.10 28.04
C LEU A 74 15.89 10.63 28.48
N GLY A 75 15.98 11.29 29.65
CA GLY A 75 17.21 11.92 30.14
C GLY A 75 17.72 13.05 29.23
N THR A 76 16.80 13.76 28.58
CA THR A 76 17.13 14.82 27.60
C THR A 76 16.66 16.19 28.09
N ILE A 77 17.28 17.26 27.61
CA ILE A 77 16.89 18.64 27.91
C ILE A 77 15.93 19.11 26.81
N GLU A 78 14.78 19.68 27.19
CA GLU A 78 13.84 20.26 26.23
C GLU A 78 14.41 21.55 25.64
N ASN A 79 14.37 21.67 24.31
CA ASN A 79 14.66 22.92 23.63
C ASN A 79 13.34 23.69 23.45
N PRO A 80 13.23 24.94 23.92
CA PRO A 80 12.07 25.77 23.65
C PRO A 80 11.90 25.94 22.14
N THR A 81 10.66 25.86 21.67
CA THR A 81 10.29 26.31 20.33
C THR A 81 9.76 27.74 20.48
N ASP A 82 10.19 28.66 19.61
CA ASP A 82 9.91 30.12 19.69
C ASP A 82 8.42 30.51 19.47
N LEU A 83 7.45 29.71 19.92
CA LEU A 83 6.02 29.91 19.66
C LEU A 83 5.18 30.26 20.91
N ASP A 84 5.77 30.36 22.10
CA ASP A 84 5.02 30.65 23.34
C ASP A 84 5.13 32.10 23.86
N ASP A 85 5.58 33.05 23.04
CA ASP A 85 5.47 34.49 23.36
C ASP A 85 4.31 35.13 22.58
N LYS A 86 3.07 34.91 23.04
CA LYS A 86 1.98 35.91 22.99
C LYS A 86 0.85 35.56 23.97
N GLY A 87 0.84 36.27 25.10
CA GLY A 87 -0.39 36.82 25.69
C GLY A 87 -0.85 36.20 27.00
N GLY A 88 -0.72 36.99 28.09
CA GLY A 88 -1.40 36.80 29.36
C GLY A 88 -0.59 37.29 30.55
#